data_AF-A0ABD0MHQ6-F1
#
_entry.id   AF-A0ABD0MHQ6-F1
#
_cell.length_a   1.000
_cell.length_b   1.000
_cell.length_c   1.000
_cell.angle_alpha   90.00
_cell.angle_beta   90.00
_cell.angle_gamma   90.00
#
_symmetry.space_group_name_H-M   'P 1'
#
loop_
_entity.id
_entity.type
_entity.pdbx_description
1 polymer ?
#
loop_
_entity_poly.entity_id
_entity_poly.type
_entity_poly.pdbx_seq_one_letter_code
_entity_poly.pdbx_strand_id
1 'polypeptide(L)'
;MSQVTADLHESSQATADLHDSSQATADLHDSSQATADLHEPSQVTADLHESIKPQLIFMSQVTADLHEPSQVTADLHDQVTADLYEPSQATADLHDSSQVTADLHEPSQVTADLHDSSQATADLHESSQATADLHDSSQVTADLHEPSQVTADLHDSSQVTADLHESIKSADLHDSGKVTADLHEPSQDTADLHDSSQVTADLHEPSQATADLHEPSQATADLHDSSQVTADLYEPSQATADLHDSSQVTADLYEPSQATADLHESSQATADLHEPSQVTADLHDSSQTTADLHDSSQVTADLHESSHS
;
A
#
# COMPACT_ATOMS: atom_id res chain seq x y z
N MET A 1 -6.91 -17.76 -36.21
CA MET A 1 -7.13 -16.52 -35.47
C MET A 1 -8.51 -16.02 -35.85
N SER A 2 -9.48 -16.28 -34.97
CA SER A 2 -10.79 -15.64 -35.00
C SER A 2 -10.65 -14.29 -34.30
N GLN A 3 -11.09 -13.22 -34.95
CA GLN A 3 -11.18 -11.89 -34.36
C GLN A 3 -12.66 -11.53 -34.35
N VAL A 4 -13.15 -11.04 -33.20
CA VAL A 4 -14.52 -10.56 -33.08
C VAL A 4 -14.50 -9.12 -32.57
N THR A 5 -15.32 -8.28 -33.19
CA THR A 5 -15.47 -6.87 -32.83
C THR A 5 -16.96 -6.62 -32.58
N ALA A 6 -17.28 -6.09 -31.42
CA ALA A 6 -18.59 -5.57 -31.09
C ALA A 6 -18.49 -4.04 -31.00
N ASP A 7 -19.29 -3.35 -31.80
CA ASP A 7 -19.44 -1.90 -31.79
C ASP A 7 -20.95 -1.64 -31.63
N LEU A 8 -21.36 -1.21 -30.44
CA LEU A 8 -22.77 -0.95 -30.11
C LEU A 8 -22.91 0.48 -29.59
N HIS A 9 -23.70 1.27 -30.30
CA HIS A 9 -23.97 2.68 -30.02
C HIS A 9 -25.47 2.89 -29.74
N GLU A 10 -25.81 3.69 -28.71
CA GLU A 10 -27.20 4.14 -28.42
C GLU A 10 -28.22 3.01 -28.15
N SER A 11 -27.81 1.86 -27.60
CA SER A 11 -28.76 0.81 -27.21
C SER A 11 -29.23 0.99 -25.76
N SER A 12 -30.53 0.88 -25.47
CA SER A 12 -31.01 0.90 -24.07
C SER A 12 -30.52 -0.31 -23.25
N GLN A 13 -30.22 -1.42 -23.93
CA GLN A 13 -29.60 -2.62 -23.36
C GLN A 13 -28.67 -3.25 -24.40
N ALA A 14 -27.38 -3.36 -24.10
CA ALA A 14 -26.38 -3.97 -24.98
C ALA A 14 -25.74 -5.18 -24.29
N THR A 15 -25.83 -6.35 -24.92
CA THR A 15 -25.11 -7.54 -24.46
C THR A 15 -24.13 -7.95 -25.55
N ALA A 16 -22.84 -7.98 -25.22
CA ALA A 16 -21.79 -8.47 -26.08
C ALA A 16 -21.20 -9.75 -25.46
N ASP A 17 -21.63 -10.90 -25.97
CA ASP A 17 -21.09 -12.20 -25.58
C ASP A 17 -20.02 -12.62 -26.61
N LEU A 18 -18.74 -12.48 -26.27
CA LEU A 18 -17.63 -12.84 -27.15
C LEU A 18 -16.94 -14.11 -26.65
N HIS A 19 -17.47 -15.27 -27.03
CA HIS A 19 -16.87 -16.58 -26.73
C HIS A 19 -15.83 -17.02 -27.79
N ASP A 20 -14.84 -17.82 -27.35
CA ASP A 20 -13.92 -18.63 -28.19
C ASP A 20 -13.13 -17.84 -29.27
N SER A 21 -12.89 -16.56 -29.04
CA SER A 21 -12.22 -15.67 -30.01
C SER A 21 -10.79 -15.39 -29.60
N SER A 22 -9.80 -15.68 -30.45
CA SER A 22 -8.40 -15.41 -30.11
C SER A 22 -8.10 -13.93 -29.82
N GLN A 23 -8.90 -13.02 -30.39
CA GLN A 23 -8.86 -11.58 -30.09
C GLN A 23 -10.29 -11.04 -30.08
N ALA A 24 -10.63 -10.25 -29.05
CA ALA A 24 -11.93 -9.59 -28.92
C ALA A 24 -11.74 -8.08 -28.68
N THR A 25 -12.51 -7.26 -29.40
CA THR A 25 -12.59 -5.81 -29.18
C THR A 25 -14.03 -5.43 -28.96
N ALA A 26 -14.31 -4.74 -27.85
CA ALA A 26 -15.64 -4.24 -27.53
C ALA A 26 -15.57 -2.71 -27.36
N ASP A 27 -16.39 -2.01 -28.13
CA ASP A 27 -16.60 -0.57 -28.05
C ASP A 27 -18.10 -0.35 -27.78
N LEU A 28 -18.44 0.08 -26.56
CA LEU A 28 -19.83 0.27 -26.11
C LEU A 28 -20.01 1.70 -25.59
N HIS A 29 -20.81 2.50 -26.30
CA HIS A 29 -21.12 3.89 -25.94
C HIS A 29 -22.64 4.09 -25.71
N ASP A 30 -22.98 4.95 -24.74
CA ASP A 30 -24.33 5.46 -24.45
C ASP A 30 -25.38 4.35 -24.18
N SER A 31 -25.04 3.34 -23.37
CA SER A 31 -25.95 2.22 -23.09
C SER A 31 -26.33 2.14 -21.61
N SER A 32 -27.61 2.42 -21.30
CA SER A 32 -28.08 2.52 -19.90
C SER A 32 -27.95 1.25 -19.06
N GLN A 33 -27.79 0.08 -19.71
CA GLN A 33 -27.41 -1.20 -19.09
C GLN A 33 -26.69 -2.06 -20.13
N ALA A 34 -25.37 -2.10 -20.10
CA ALA A 34 -24.60 -3.03 -20.92
C ALA A 34 -23.87 -4.08 -20.08
N THR A 35 -23.85 -5.31 -20.59
CA THR A 35 -23.07 -6.44 -20.06
C THR A 35 -22.19 -6.97 -21.17
N ALA A 36 -20.87 -6.92 -20.97
CA ALA A 36 -19.93 -7.64 -21.82
C ALA A 36 -19.52 -8.90 -21.05
N ASP A 37 -19.81 -10.07 -21.61
CA ASP A 37 -19.32 -11.37 -21.13
C ASP A 37 -18.26 -11.85 -22.11
N LEU A 38 -17.00 -11.82 -21.66
CA LEU A 38 -15.83 -12.16 -22.45
C LEU A 38 -15.19 -13.40 -21.81
N HIS A 39 -15.32 -14.55 -22.48
CA HIS A 39 -14.90 -15.84 -21.95
C HIS A 39 -13.87 -16.52 -22.87
N GLU A 40 -12.68 -16.79 -22.32
CA GLU A 40 -11.51 -17.40 -22.99
C GLU A 40 -10.89 -16.67 -24.23
N PRO A 41 -10.97 -15.33 -24.39
CA PRO A 41 -10.12 -14.66 -25.38
C PRO A 41 -8.66 -14.58 -24.94
N SER A 42 -7.74 -14.77 -25.89
CA SER A 42 -6.30 -14.64 -25.62
C SER A 42 -5.85 -13.19 -25.43
N GLN A 43 -6.58 -12.23 -26.03
CA GLN A 43 -6.36 -10.79 -25.87
C GLN A 43 -7.69 -10.05 -25.98
N VAL A 44 -7.92 -9.09 -25.08
CA VAL A 44 -9.06 -8.17 -25.14
C VAL A 44 -8.64 -6.72 -24.99
N THR A 45 -9.26 -5.89 -25.82
CA THR A 45 -9.31 -4.44 -25.63
C THR A 45 -10.77 -4.01 -25.51
N ALA A 46 -11.12 -3.34 -24.42
CA ALA A 46 -12.47 -2.83 -24.18
C ALA A 46 -12.42 -1.33 -23.90
N ASP A 47 -13.25 -0.56 -24.62
CA ASP A 47 -13.51 0.87 -24.37
C ASP A 47 -15.01 0.99 -24.09
N LEU A 48 -15.38 1.22 -22.84
CA LEU A 48 -16.77 1.12 -22.37
C LEU A 48 -17.18 2.40 -21.63
N HIS A 49 -18.29 3.02 -22.05
CA HIS A 49 -18.75 4.30 -21.52
C HIS A 49 -20.18 4.20 -20.92
N GLU A 50 -20.33 4.70 -19.69
CA GLU A 50 -21.58 4.95 -18.94
C GLU A 50 -22.42 3.70 -18.55
N SER A 51 -22.58 3.45 -17.24
CA SER A 51 -23.54 2.47 -16.66
C SER A 51 -23.40 1.01 -17.13
N ILE A 52 -22.16 0.59 -17.40
CA ILE A 52 -21.83 -0.78 -17.83
C ILE A 52 -21.42 -1.63 -16.62
N LYS A 53 -21.70 -2.94 -16.69
CA LYS A 53 -21.22 -3.96 -15.74
C LYS A 53 -20.37 -5.00 -16.47
N PRO A 54 -19.10 -4.69 -16.80
CA PRO A 54 -18.25 -5.68 -17.45
C PRO A 54 -17.95 -6.85 -16.52
N GLN A 55 -18.03 -8.07 -17.07
CA GLN A 55 -17.50 -9.28 -16.44
C GLN A 55 -16.42 -9.86 -17.35
N LEU A 56 -15.19 -9.88 -16.84
CA LEU A 56 -13.99 -10.28 -17.56
C LEU A 56 -13.49 -11.58 -16.94
N ILE A 57 -13.64 -12.73 -17.59
CA ILE A 57 -13.43 -14.05 -16.96
C ILE A 57 -12.47 -14.91 -17.82
N PHE A 58 -11.47 -15.52 -17.18
CA PHE A 58 -10.49 -16.45 -17.80
C PHE A 58 -9.77 -15.86 -19.01
N MET A 59 -9.22 -14.66 -18.84
CA MET A 59 -8.54 -13.92 -19.90
C MET A 59 -7.04 -13.89 -19.61
N SER A 60 -6.20 -14.02 -20.65
CA SER A 60 -4.73 -14.00 -20.51
C SER A 60 -4.13 -12.61 -20.70
N GLN A 61 -4.78 -11.75 -21.49
CA GLN A 61 -4.34 -10.36 -21.65
C GLN A 61 -5.55 -9.44 -21.77
N VAL A 62 -5.65 -8.47 -20.85
CA VAL A 62 -6.75 -7.49 -20.83
C VAL A 62 -6.20 -6.08 -20.80
N THR A 63 -6.72 -5.24 -21.70
CA THR A 63 -6.60 -3.79 -21.62
C THR A 63 -8.01 -3.19 -21.63
N ALA A 64 -8.37 -2.45 -20.59
CA ALA A 64 -9.69 -1.84 -20.48
C ALA A 64 -9.58 -0.35 -20.15
N ASP A 65 -10.34 0.49 -20.85
CA ASP A 65 -10.57 1.90 -20.52
C ASP A 65 -12.09 2.05 -20.27
N LEU A 66 -12.46 2.40 -19.04
CA LEU A 66 -13.85 2.37 -18.57
C LEU A 66 -14.24 3.71 -17.94
N HIS A 67 -15.24 4.39 -18.49
CA HIS A 67 -15.75 5.65 -17.95
C HIS A 67 -17.12 5.48 -17.28
N GLU A 68 -17.20 5.83 -15.98
CA GLU A 68 -18.37 5.70 -15.10
C GLU A 68 -19.00 4.28 -15.08
N PRO A 69 -18.22 3.19 -14.92
CA PRO A 69 -18.81 1.87 -14.80
C PRO A 69 -19.48 1.71 -13.43
N SER A 70 -20.67 1.10 -13.42
CA SER A 70 -21.40 0.90 -12.16
C SER A 70 -20.74 -0.15 -11.27
N GLN A 71 -20.24 -1.24 -11.87
CA GLN A 71 -19.51 -2.32 -11.18
C GLN A 71 -18.59 -2.99 -12.19
N VAL A 72 -17.31 -3.13 -11.86
CA VAL A 72 -16.32 -3.90 -12.63
C VAL A 72 -15.93 -5.12 -11.83
N THR A 73 -16.03 -6.31 -12.44
CA THR A 73 -15.53 -7.55 -11.85
C THR A 73 -14.67 -8.29 -12.86
N ALA A 74 -13.46 -8.62 -12.45
CA ALA A 74 -12.52 -9.32 -13.30
C ALA A 74 -11.89 -10.52 -12.57
N ASP A 75 -11.85 -11.66 -13.27
CA ASP A 75 -11.16 -12.90 -12.91
C ASP A 75 -10.17 -13.19 -14.04
N LEU A 76 -8.89 -12.92 -13.78
CA LEU A 76 -7.87 -12.75 -14.82
C LEU A 76 -6.61 -13.58 -14.55
N HIS A 77 -5.95 -13.98 -15.64
CA HIS A 77 -4.67 -14.66 -15.64
C HIS A 77 -3.64 -13.87 -16.47
N ASP A 78 -2.35 -14.07 -16.21
CA ASP A 78 -1.21 -13.54 -16.97
C ASP A 78 -1.01 -12.00 -16.96
N GLN A 79 -1.76 -11.19 -17.73
CA GLN A 79 -1.50 -9.74 -17.86
C GLN A 79 -2.75 -8.86 -17.91
N VAL A 80 -2.75 -7.79 -17.10
CA VAL A 80 -3.90 -6.89 -16.97
C VAL A 80 -3.45 -5.44 -16.91
N THR A 81 -4.10 -4.59 -17.69
CA THR A 81 -4.02 -3.13 -17.61
C THR A 81 -5.44 -2.57 -17.64
N ALA A 82 -5.81 -1.77 -16.66
CA ALA A 82 -7.15 -1.19 -16.59
C ALA A 82 -7.10 0.26 -16.12
N ASP A 83 -7.71 1.15 -16.89
CA ASP A 83 -7.90 2.56 -16.56
C ASP A 83 -9.41 2.78 -16.31
N LEU A 84 -9.80 3.17 -15.10
CA LEU A 84 -11.20 3.36 -14.71
C LEU A 84 -11.44 4.77 -14.17
N TYR A 85 -12.42 5.46 -14.74
CA TYR A 85 -12.84 6.78 -14.28
C TYR A 85 -14.21 6.71 -13.60
N GLU A 86 -14.32 7.21 -12.36
CA GLU A 86 -15.52 7.23 -11.51
C GLU A 86 -16.26 5.87 -11.37
N PRO A 87 -15.57 4.72 -11.14
CA PRO A 87 -16.27 3.46 -10.94
C PRO A 87 -16.96 3.44 -9.56
N SER A 88 -18.22 3.01 -9.49
CA SER A 88 -18.84 2.86 -8.17
C SER A 88 -18.23 1.69 -7.37
N GLN A 89 -17.88 0.60 -8.04
CA GLN A 89 -17.15 -0.53 -7.44
C GLN A 89 -16.23 -1.19 -8.47
N ALA A 90 -14.98 -1.46 -8.07
CA ALA A 90 -14.03 -2.24 -8.85
C ALA A 90 -13.53 -3.42 -8.01
N THR A 91 -13.70 -4.64 -8.52
CA THR A 91 -13.20 -5.87 -7.89
C THR A 91 -12.38 -6.66 -8.89
N ALA A 92 -11.18 -7.06 -8.49
CA ALA A 92 -10.31 -7.90 -9.30
C ALA A 92 -9.79 -9.09 -8.48
N ASP A 93 -9.88 -10.27 -9.05
CA ASP A 93 -9.32 -11.53 -8.55
C ASP A 93 -8.34 -12.02 -9.61
N LEU A 94 -7.05 -12.12 -9.25
CA LEU A 94 -5.97 -12.41 -10.19
C LEU A 94 -5.11 -13.57 -9.70
N HIS A 95 -5.02 -14.60 -10.53
CA HIS A 95 -4.23 -15.79 -10.25
C HIS A 95 -3.12 -16.00 -11.29
N ASP A 96 -1.92 -16.36 -10.85
CA ASP A 96 -0.77 -16.65 -11.72
C ASP A 96 -0.44 -15.49 -12.68
N SER A 97 -0.57 -14.25 -12.20
CA SER A 97 -0.40 -13.06 -13.04
C SER A 97 1.06 -12.63 -13.14
N SER A 98 1.54 -12.44 -14.35
CA SER A 98 2.87 -11.89 -14.60
C SER A 98 2.95 -10.39 -14.36
N GLN A 99 1.92 -9.62 -14.74
CA GLN A 99 1.89 -8.16 -14.59
C GLN A 99 0.47 -7.63 -14.47
N VAL A 100 0.21 -6.83 -13.45
CA VAL A 100 -1.08 -6.19 -13.19
C VAL A 100 -0.85 -4.70 -13.00
N THR A 101 -1.56 -3.87 -13.75
CA THR A 101 -1.56 -2.41 -13.60
C THR A 101 -2.98 -1.89 -13.60
N ALA A 102 -3.32 -1.07 -12.63
CA ALA A 102 -4.63 -0.43 -12.56
C ALA A 102 -4.50 1.05 -12.21
N ASP A 103 -5.14 1.93 -12.98
CA ASP A 103 -5.28 3.35 -12.69
C ASP A 103 -6.77 3.63 -12.44
N LEU A 104 -7.12 4.10 -11.24
CA LEU A 104 -8.51 4.37 -10.87
C LEU A 104 -8.67 5.80 -10.33
N HIS A 105 -9.54 6.57 -10.99
CA HIS A 105 -9.88 7.93 -10.59
C HIS A 105 -11.28 8.00 -9.96
N GLU A 106 -11.39 8.57 -8.76
CA GLU A 106 -12.63 8.73 -7.98
C GLU A 106 -13.47 7.44 -7.75
N PRO A 107 -12.87 6.26 -7.45
CA PRO A 107 -13.66 5.08 -7.17
C PRO A 107 -14.31 5.15 -5.79
N SER A 108 -15.56 4.73 -5.67
CA SER A 108 -16.16 4.63 -4.32
C SER A 108 -15.57 3.46 -3.53
N GLN A 109 -15.37 2.29 -4.15
CA GLN A 109 -14.78 1.12 -3.49
C GLN A 109 -13.91 0.30 -4.44
N VAL A 110 -12.71 -0.07 -3.99
CA VAL A 110 -11.78 -0.94 -4.71
C VAL A 110 -11.43 -2.15 -3.86
N THR A 111 -11.47 -3.34 -4.46
CA THR A 111 -11.03 -4.59 -3.81
C THR A 111 -10.19 -5.40 -4.79
N ALA A 112 -8.99 -5.79 -4.38
CA ALA A 112 -8.10 -6.62 -5.19
C ALA A 112 -7.63 -7.83 -4.38
N ASP A 113 -7.72 -9.02 -4.97
CA ASP A 113 -7.15 -10.28 -4.45
C ASP A 113 -6.14 -10.78 -5.50
N LEU A 114 -4.86 -10.87 -5.13
CA LEU A 114 -3.78 -11.27 -6.03
C LEU A 114 -3.02 -12.45 -5.44
N HIS A 115 -3.00 -13.57 -6.18
CA HIS A 115 -2.26 -14.77 -5.80
C HIS A 115 -1.24 -15.14 -6.88
N ASP A 116 -0.02 -15.48 -6.48
CA ASP A 116 1.10 -15.84 -7.37
C ASP A 116 1.39 -14.76 -8.43
N SER A 117 1.50 -13.50 -7.98
CA SER A 117 1.71 -12.36 -8.89
C SER A 117 3.18 -11.94 -8.97
N SER A 118 3.73 -11.81 -10.18
CA SER A 118 5.12 -11.33 -10.34
C SER A 118 5.23 -9.81 -10.12
N GLN A 119 4.30 -9.03 -10.65
CA GLN A 119 4.29 -7.57 -10.48
C GLN A 119 2.86 -7.03 -10.41
N ALA A 120 2.58 -6.22 -9.39
CA ALA A 120 1.32 -5.51 -9.20
C ALA A 120 1.58 -4.02 -8.98
N THR A 121 0.89 -3.17 -9.75
CA THR A 121 0.94 -1.72 -9.62
C THR A 121 -0.48 -1.15 -9.59
N ALA A 122 -0.78 -0.29 -8.63
CA ALA A 122 -2.07 0.37 -8.53
C ALA A 122 -1.90 1.86 -8.24
N ASP A 123 -2.48 2.69 -9.08
CA ASP A 123 -2.57 4.14 -8.91
C ASP A 123 -4.02 4.50 -8.60
N LEU A 124 -4.26 5.20 -7.49
CA LEU A 124 -5.60 5.46 -6.98
C LEU A 124 -5.76 6.93 -6.57
N HIS A 125 -6.69 7.63 -7.21
CA HIS A 125 -6.96 9.04 -6.92
C HIS A 125 -8.37 9.20 -6.32
N GLU A 126 -8.48 9.90 -5.18
CA GLU A 126 -9.75 10.29 -4.53
C GLU A 126 -10.71 9.11 -4.25
N SER A 127 -10.18 7.99 -3.75
CA SER A 127 -11.02 6.84 -3.39
C SER A 127 -11.68 6.97 -2.01
N SER A 128 -12.90 6.44 -1.84
CA SER A 128 -13.46 6.35 -0.48
C SER A 128 -12.89 5.16 0.31
N GLN A 129 -12.71 4.00 -0.33
CA GLN A 129 -12.17 2.80 0.31
C GLN A 129 -11.36 1.95 -0.67
N ALA A 130 -10.17 1.52 -0.25
CA ALA A 130 -9.34 0.56 -0.97
C ALA A 130 -8.96 -0.61 -0.06
N THR A 131 -9.09 -1.83 -0.58
CA THR A 131 -8.66 -3.05 0.11
C THR A 131 -7.89 -3.94 -0.84
N ALA A 132 -6.73 -4.44 -0.41
CA ALA A 132 -5.93 -5.37 -1.17
C ALA A 132 -5.49 -6.56 -0.29
N ASP A 133 -5.61 -7.77 -0.84
CA ASP A 133 -5.07 -9.01 -0.28
C ASP A 133 -4.09 -9.58 -1.31
N LEU A 134 -2.82 -9.77 -0.93
CA LEU A 134 -1.78 -10.25 -1.82
C LEU A 134 -1.01 -11.42 -1.22
N HIS A 135 -0.99 -12.54 -1.93
CA HIS A 135 -0.28 -13.75 -1.56
C HIS A 135 0.76 -14.13 -2.63
N ASP A 136 1.97 -14.50 -2.20
CA ASP A 136 3.07 -14.94 -3.08
C ASP A 136 3.42 -13.92 -4.18
N SER A 137 3.59 -12.64 -3.79
CA SER A 137 3.86 -11.56 -4.74
C SER A 137 5.33 -11.16 -4.80
N SER A 138 5.91 -11.07 -6.00
CA SER A 138 7.34 -10.67 -6.12
C SER A 138 7.55 -9.16 -5.97
N GLN A 139 6.69 -8.33 -6.55
CA GLN A 139 6.78 -6.87 -6.43
C GLN A 139 5.39 -6.23 -6.40
N VAL A 140 5.16 -5.39 -5.40
CA VAL A 140 3.91 -4.65 -5.20
C VAL A 140 4.24 -3.16 -5.09
N THR A 141 3.56 -2.33 -5.86
CA THR A 141 3.68 -0.87 -5.82
C THR A 141 2.28 -0.25 -5.78
N ALA A 142 2.07 0.70 -4.89
CA ALA A 142 0.81 1.46 -4.82
C ALA A 142 1.10 2.95 -4.65
N ASP A 143 0.46 3.79 -5.46
CA ASP A 143 0.43 5.25 -5.32
C ASP A 143 -1.02 5.66 -5.06
N LEU A 144 -1.31 6.17 -3.86
CA LEU A 144 -2.66 6.51 -3.44
C LEU A 144 -2.74 7.98 -3.01
N HIS A 145 -3.49 8.77 -3.76
CA HIS A 145 -3.68 10.20 -3.51
C HIS A 145 -5.10 10.48 -2.99
N GLU A 146 -5.19 11.03 -1.77
CA GLU A 146 -6.43 11.36 -1.07
C GLU A 146 -7.42 10.17 -0.86
N PRO A 147 -6.98 8.93 -0.55
CA PRO A 147 -7.92 7.88 -0.19
C PRO A 147 -8.45 8.10 1.23
N SER A 148 -9.77 7.98 1.43
CA SER A 148 -10.32 8.12 2.79
C SER A 148 -9.91 6.97 3.72
N GLN A 149 -9.81 5.73 3.20
CA GLN A 149 -9.39 4.55 3.95
C GLN A 149 -8.69 3.51 3.07
N VAL A 150 -7.55 2.99 3.54
CA VAL A 150 -6.76 1.96 2.87
C VAL A 150 -6.48 0.81 3.83
N THR A 151 -6.77 -0.42 3.40
CA THR A 151 -6.36 -1.65 4.10
C THR A 151 -5.58 -2.56 3.16
N ALA A 152 -4.46 -3.10 3.62
CA ALA A 152 -3.69 -4.07 2.86
C ALA A 152 -3.25 -5.24 3.75
N ASP A 153 -3.40 -6.47 3.25
CA ASP A 153 -2.87 -7.70 3.82
C ASP A 153 -1.92 -8.32 2.79
N LEU A 154 -0.66 -8.55 3.18
CA LEU A 154 0.38 -9.07 2.28
C LEU A 154 1.10 -10.25 2.93
N HIS A 155 1.12 -11.39 2.23
CA HIS A 155 1.82 -12.60 2.64
C HIS A 155 2.87 -13.01 1.59
N ASP A 156 4.06 -13.40 2.04
CA ASP A 156 5.15 -13.90 1.18
C ASP A 156 5.55 -12.93 0.05
N SER A 157 5.67 -11.64 0.38
CA SER A 157 5.97 -10.60 -0.60
C SER A 157 7.47 -10.25 -0.66
N SER A 158 8.10 -10.34 -1.84
CA SER A 158 9.55 -10.03 -1.94
C SER A 158 9.86 -8.53 -1.86
N GLN A 159 9.01 -7.67 -2.41
CA GLN A 159 9.14 -6.21 -2.36
C GLN A 159 7.77 -5.53 -2.31
N VAL A 160 7.62 -4.58 -1.38
CA VAL A 160 6.43 -3.75 -1.23
C VAL A 160 6.85 -2.29 -1.16
N THR A 161 6.23 -1.45 -2.00
CA THR A 161 6.41 0.01 -1.98
C THR A 161 5.04 0.67 -2.00
N ALA A 162 4.81 1.64 -1.12
CA ALA A 162 3.55 2.35 -1.04
C ALA A 162 3.76 3.84 -0.77
N ASP A 163 3.24 4.68 -1.65
CA ASP A 163 3.27 6.13 -1.53
C ASP A 163 1.83 6.61 -1.26
N LEU A 164 1.58 7.22 -0.09
CA LEU A 164 0.24 7.66 0.31
C LEU A 164 0.21 9.15 0.65
N HIS A 165 -0.77 9.88 0.10
CA HIS A 165 -1.03 11.28 0.42
C HIS A 165 -2.43 11.43 1.04
N GLU A 166 -2.53 12.06 2.21
CA GLU A 166 -3.79 12.36 2.92
C GLU A 166 -4.71 11.14 3.13
N SER A 167 -4.31 10.23 4.03
CA SER A 167 -5.05 8.96 4.21
C SER A 167 -5.23 8.48 5.65
N ILE A 168 -6.08 7.47 5.81
CA ILE A 168 -6.06 6.54 6.95
C ILE A 168 -5.61 5.17 6.41
N LYS A 169 -4.51 4.63 6.94
CA LYS A 169 -3.92 3.36 6.48
C LYS A 169 -3.87 2.31 7.59
N SER A 170 -4.21 1.08 7.23
CA SER A 170 -3.89 -0.13 7.99
C SER A 170 -3.19 -1.14 7.09
N ALA A 171 -2.03 -1.64 7.49
CA ALA A 171 -1.32 -2.67 6.76
C ALA A 171 -0.90 -3.82 7.69
N ASP A 172 -1.10 -5.06 7.25
CA ASP A 172 -0.58 -6.28 7.86
C ASP A 172 0.33 -6.97 6.84
N LEU A 173 1.59 -7.23 7.21
CA LEU A 173 2.57 -7.85 6.32
C LEU A 173 3.27 -9.01 7.02
N HIS A 174 3.24 -10.18 6.38
CA HIS A 174 3.91 -11.40 6.84
C HIS A 174 4.95 -11.88 5.81
N ASP A 175 6.12 -12.29 6.28
CA ASP A 175 7.20 -12.88 5.46
C ASP A 175 7.63 -11.97 4.29
N SER A 176 7.78 -10.67 4.54
CA SER A 176 8.14 -9.71 3.51
C SER A 176 9.66 -9.47 3.39
N GLY A 177 10.18 -9.47 2.16
CA GLY A 177 11.61 -9.22 1.92
C GLY A 177 12.00 -7.77 2.23
N LYS A 178 11.35 -6.81 1.58
CA LYS A 178 11.62 -5.37 1.75
C LYS A 178 10.33 -4.58 1.63
N VAL A 179 10.10 -3.73 2.61
CA VAL A 179 8.92 -2.88 2.73
C VAL A 179 9.39 -1.43 2.79
N THR A 180 8.88 -0.60 1.89
CA THR A 180 9.11 0.85 1.86
C THR A 180 7.77 1.55 1.84
N ALA A 181 7.58 2.57 2.68
CA ALA A 181 6.38 3.37 2.67
C ALA A 181 6.70 4.85 2.86
N ASP A 182 6.23 5.69 1.94
CA ASP A 182 6.32 7.14 2.03
C ASP A 182 4.90 7.70 2.25
N LEU A 183 4.67 8.40 3.37
CA LEU A 183 3.35 8.92 3.72
C LEU A 183 3.42 10.43 3.97
N HIS A 184 2.51 11.17 3.34
CA HIS A 184 2.40 12.62 3.48
C HIS A 184 1.02 13.02 4.03
N GLU A 185 1.02 13.75 5.15
CA GLU A 185 -0.17 14.20 5.88
C GLU A 185 -1.17 13.08 6.26
N PRO A 186 -0.74 11.89 6.71
CA PRO A 186 -1.70 10.87 7.10
C PRO A 186 -2.37 11.21 8.44
N SER A 187 -3.67 10.91 8.51
CA SER A 187 -4.45 11.12 9.73
C SER A 187 -4.19 10.03 10.77
N GLN A 188 -4.12 8.77 10.35
CA GLN A 188 -3.86 7.62 11.20
C GLN A 188 -3.24 6.49 10.37
N ASP A 189 -2.06 6.04 10.77
CA ASP A 189 -1.41 4.88 10.17
C ASP A 189 -1.08 3.82 11.21
N THR A 190 -1.42 2.58 10.87
CA THR A 190 -1.06 1.39 11.63
C THR A 190 -0.43 0.37 10.71
N ALA A 191 0.74 -0.15 11.09
CA ALA A 191 1.41 -1.23 10.38
C ALA A 191 1.80 -2.35 11.36
N ASP A 192 1.42 -3.58 11.05
CA ASP A 192 1.89 -4.79 11.74
C ASP A 192 2.75 -5.59 10.75
N LEU A 193 4.00 -5.87 11.13
CA LEU A 193 4.97 -6.54 10.27
C LEU A 193 5.61 -7.71 11.01
N HIS A 194 5.49 -8.91 10.44
CA HIS A 194 6.12 -10.13 10.95
C HIS A 194 7.15 -10.67 9.95
N ASP A 195 8.34 -11.05 10.44
CA ASP A 195 9.42 -11.69 9.67
C ASP A 195 9.92 -10.87 8.45
N SER A 196 9.83 -9.53 8.54
CA SER A 196 10.25 -8.66 7.46
C SER A 196 11.77 -8.40 7.43
N SER A 197 12.48 -8.64 6.32
CA SER A 197 13.95 -8.46 6.33
C SER A 197 14.36 -6.99 6.43
N GLN A 198 13.74 -6.10 5.66
CA GLN A 198 14.03 -4.67 5.69
C GLN A 198 12.74 -3.85 5.67
N VAL A 199 12.61 -2.91 6.61
CA VAL A 199 11.47 -1.99 6.71
C VAL A 199 12.01 -0.56 6.72
N THR A 200 11.47 0.27 5.84
CA THR A 200 11.75 1.72 5.77
C THR A 200 10.42 2.46 5.68
N ALA A 201 10.24 3.47 6.54
CA ALA A 201 9.05 4.30 6.53
C ALA A 201 9.44 5.77 6.68
N ASP A 202 9.04 6.59 5.71
CA ASP A 202 9.26 8.04 5.71
C ASP A 202 7.88 8.72 5.85
N LEU A 203 7.66 9.44 6.95
CA LEU A 203 6.36 10.03 7.29
C LEU A 203 6.50 11.55 7.50
N HIS A 204 5.77 12.33 6.70
CA HIS A 204 5.72 13.78 6.79
C HIS A 204 4.35 14.25 7.30
N GLU A 205 4.35 15.05 8.37
CA GLU A 205 3.16 15.58 9.04
C GLU A 205 2.10 14.53 9.50
N PRO A 206 2.47 13.35 10.03
CA PRO A 206 1.48 12.40 10.51
C PRO A 206 0.81 12.90 11.80
N SER A 207 -0.52 12.78 11.86
CA SER A 207 -1.26 13.02 13.09
C SER A 207 -1.05 11.89 14.12
N GLN A 208 -1.13 10.63 13.67
CA GLN A 208 -0.86 9.45 14.48
C GLN A 208 -0.24 8.34 13.64
N ALA A 209 0.90 7.80 14.06
CA ALA A 209 1.53 6.65 13.45
C ALA A 209 1.86 5.58 14.51
N THR A 210 1.49 4.33 14.22
CA THR A 210 1.81 3.16 15.05
C THR A 210 2.42 2.06 14.19
N ALA A 211 3.52 1.48 14.63
CA ALA A 211 4.14 0.34 13.96
C ALA A 211 4.54 -0.75 14.96
N ASP A 212 4.08 -1.97 14.72
CA ASP A 212 4.46 -3.17 15.47
C ASP A 212 5.28 -4.07 14.54
N LEU A 213 6.55 -4.34 14.89
CA LEU A 213 7.47 -5.12 14.06
C LEU A 213 8.06 -6.29 14.85
N HIS A 214 7.91 -7.50 14.32
CA HIS A 214 8.45 -8.73 14.91
C HIS A 214 9.57 -9.33 14.04
N GLU A 215 10.76 -9.49 14.65
CA GLU A 215 11.98 -10.05 14.06
C GLU A 215 12.53 -9.36 12.79
N PRO A 216 12.48 -8.02 12.63
CA PRO A 216 13.04 -7.41 11.44
C PRO A 216 14.58 -7.43 11.44
N SER A 217 15.21 -7.73 10.30
CA SER A 217 16.68 -7.58 10.23
C SER A 217 17.10 -6.11 10.28
N GLN A 218 16.34 -5.23 9.62
CA GLN A 218 16.55 -3.79 9.68
C GLN A 218 15.21 -3.05 9.68
N ALA A 219 15.03 -2.15 10.63
CA ALA A 219 13.93 -1.20 10.67
C ALA A 219 14.48 0.23 10.68
N THR A 220 13.97 1.08 9.79
CA THR A 220 14.32 2.50 9.70
C THR A 220 13.06 3.33 9.58
N ALA A 221 12.96 4.39 10.38
CA ALA A 221 11.89 5.37 10.28
C ALA A 221 12.46 6.78 10.24
N ASP A 222 11.96 7.61 9.32
CA ASP A 222 12.19 9.06 9.26
C ASP A 222 10.84 9.77 9.44
N LEU A 223 10.74 10.63 10.44
CA LEU A 223 9.50 11.33 10.80
C LEU A 223 9.74 12.83 10.89
N HIS A 224 8.95 13.59 10.14
CA HIS A 224 8.99 15.05 10.14
C HIS A 224 7.63 15.64 10.55
N ASP A 225 7.62 16.63 11.44
CA ASP A 225 6.42 17.37 11.88
C ASP A 225 5.28 16.48 12.44
N SER A 226 5.65 15.38 13.11
CA SER A 226 4.69 14.40 13.63
C SER A 226 4.02 14.82 14.95
N SER A 227 2.73 14.52 15.11
CA SER A 227 2.02 14.76 16.38
C SER A 227 2.20 13.63 17.39
N GLN A 228 1.98 12.38 16.99
CA GLN A 228 2.12 11.20 17.86
C GLN A 228 2.67 10.00 17.08
N VAL A 229 3.72 9.38 17.61
CA VAL A 229 4.34 8.19 17.04
C VAL A 229 4.53 7.14 18.12
N THR A 230 4.15 5.89 17.84
CA THR A 230 4.41 4.72 18.68
C THR A 230 5.05 3.62 17.83
N ALA A 231 6.11 2.99 18.32
CA ALA A 231 6.75 1.88 17.63
C ALA A 231 7.17 0.78 18.60
N ASP A 232 6.68 -0.44 18.39
CA ASP A 232 7.03 -1.61 19.18
C ASP A 232 7.84 -2.57 18.30
N LEU A 233 9.11 -2.84 18.65
CA LEU A 233 9.99 -3.71 17.87
C LEU A 233 10.49 -4.87 18.73
N TYR A 234 10.27 -6.10 18.27
CA TYR A 234 10.71 -7.32 18.94
C TYR A 234 11.84 -8.01 18.16
N GLU A 235 12.97 -8.23 18.83
CA GLU A 235 14.19 -8.88 18.32
C GLU A 235 14.79 -8.27 17.01
N PRO A 236 14.83 -6.93 16.81
CA PRO A 236 15.41 -6.38 15.59
C PRO A 236 16.94 -6.52 15.59
N SER A 237 17.54 -6.86 14.44
CA SER A 237 19.01 -6.80 14.33
C SER A 237 19.52 -5.35 14.31
N GLN A 238 18.82 -4.45 13.63
CA GLN A 238 19.10 -3.01 13.66
C GLN A 238 17.79 -2.22 13.62
N ALA A 239 17.66 -1.25 14.53
CA ALA A 239 16.58 -0.27 14.54
C ALA A 239 17.18 1.14 14.48
N THR A 240 16.70 1.96 13.55
CA THR A 240 17.11 3.37 13.40
C THR A 240 15.87 4.25 13.32
N ALA A 241 15.85 5.35 14.06
CA ALA A 241 14.83 6.38 13.95
C ALA A 241 15.47 7.76 13.82
N ASP A 242 14.99 8.56 12.87
CA ASP A 242 15.28 10.00 12.75
C ASP A 242 13.95 10.76 12.95
N LEU A 243 13.95 11.71 13.88
CA LEU A 243 12.75 12.39 14.36
C LEU A 243 13.00 13.91 14.36
N HIS A 244 12.27 14.63 13.50
CA HIS A 244 12.34 16.09 13.40
C HIS A 244 10.98 16.73 13.72
N ASP A 245 10.97 17.70 14.62
CA ASP A 245 9.77 18.48 14.99
C ASP A 245 8.58 17.64 15.52
N SER A 246 8.89 16.56 16.24
CA SER A 246 7.86 15.65 16.78
C SER A 246 7.30 16.10 18.14
N SER A 247 5.98 16.04 18.31
CA SER A 247 5.34 16.38 19.60
C SER A 247 5.47 15.26 20.64
N GLN A 248 5.15 14.01 20.29
CA GLN A 248 5.23 12.87 21.19
C GLN A 248 5.70 11.61 20.44
N VAL A 249 6.78 11.00 20.93
CA VAL A 249 7.29 9.73 20.40
C VAL A 249 7.47 8.72 21.53
N THR A 250 6.98 7.51 21.34
CA THR A 250 7.20 6.35 22.21
C THR A 250 7.76 5.21 21.39
N ALA A 251 8.82 4.56 21.87
CA ALA A 251 9.39 3.39 21.22
C ALA A 251 9.77 2.32 22.24
N ASP A 252 9.24 1.11 22.07
CA ASP A 252 9.56 -0.04 22.91
C ASP A 252 10.36 -1.06 22.07
N LEU A 253 11.60 -1.36 22.47
CA LEU A 253 12.46 -2.31 21.76
C LEU A 253 12.88 -3.46 22.68
N TYR A 254 12.56 -4.70 22.27
CA TYR A 254 12.94 -5.92 22.98
C TYR A 254 14.08 -6.64 22.25
N GLU A 255 15.18 -6.90 22.96
CA GLU A 255 16.37 -7.61 22.47
C GLU A 255 17.00 -7.06 21.16
N PRO A 256 17.11 -5.74 20.93
CA PRO A 256 17.74 -5.24 19.72
C PRO A 256 19.26 -5.48 19.75
N SER A 257 19.83 -5.93 18.62
CA SER A 257 21.30 -5.99 18.50
C SER A 257 21.92 -4.58 18.42
N GLN A 258 21.29 -3.66 17.68
CA GLN A 258 21.66 -2.25 17.61
C GLN A 258 20.41 -1.37 17.54
N ALA A 259 20.37 -0.33 18.37
CA ALA A 259 19.36 0.71 18.33
C ALA A 259 20.04 2.08 18.18
N THR A 260 19.59 2.88 17.20
CA THR A 260 20.05 4.25 16.96
C THR A 260 18.84 5.17 16.89
N ALA A 261 18.92 6.32 17.57
CA ALA A 261 17.92 7.37 17.46
C ALA A 261 18.59 8.74 17.30
N ASP A 262 18.10 9.55 16.37
CA ASP A 262 18.39 10.98 16.25
C ASP A 262 17.09 11.75 16.52
N LEU A 263 17.14 12.69 17.45
CA LEU A 263 15.98 13.50 17.85
C LEU A 263 16.31 14.98 17.76
N HIS A 264 15.63 15.68 16.85
CA HIS A 264 15.75 17.12 16.65
C HIS A 264 14.42 17.81 16.98
N GLU A 265 14.46 18.83 17.84
CA GLU A 265 13.31 19.70 18.17
C GLU A 265 12.06 18.97 18.71
N SER A 266 12.24 17.79 19.32
CA SER A 266 11.13 17.00 19.86
C SER A 266 10.62 17.50 21.23
N SER A 267 9.30 17.56 21.42
CA SER A 267 8.70 18.00 22.70
C SER A 267 8.79 16.92 23.78
N GLN A 268 8.42 15.68 23.45
CA GLN A 268 8.48 14.53 24.37
C GLN A 268 8.91 13.26 23.62
N ALA A 269 9.96 12.61 24.12
CA ALA A 269 10.41 11.32 23.63
C ALA A 269 10.57 10.32 24.78
N THR A 270 9.99 9.13 24.64
CA THR A 270 10.15 8.01 25.56
C THR A 270 10.66 6.80 24.80
N ALA A 271 11.69 6.14 25.31
CA ALA A 271 12.17 4.88 24.77
C ALA A 271 12.35 3.86 25.91
N ASP A 272 11.81 2.66 25.75
CA ASP A 272 11.97 1.55 26.70
C ASP A 272 12.72 0.42 25.98
N LEU A 273 13.97 0.14 26.37
CA LEU A 273 14.79 -0.89 25.72
C LEU A 273 15.15 -2.00 26.70
N HIS A 274 14.80 -3.22 26.33
CA HIS A 274 15.08 -4.42 27.11
C HIS A 274 16.17 -5.26 26.42
N GLU A 275 17.26 -5.56 27.14
CA GLU A 275 18.40 -6.36 26.69
C GLU A 275 19.09 -5.89 25.38
N PRO A 276 19.30 -4.57 25.14
CA PRO A 276 19.99 -4.13 23.94
C PRO A 276 21.49 -4.42 23.99
N SER A 277 22.07 -4.88 22.87
CA SER A 277 23.53 -5.03 22.77
C SER A 277 24.26 -3.70 22.62
N GLN A 278 23.75 -2.80 21.76
CA GLN A 278 24.30 -1.45 21.56
C GLN A 278 23.19 -0.42 21.36
N VAL A 279 23.30 0.70 22.08
CA VAL A 279 22.39 1.85 21.96
C VAL A 279 23.19 3.11 21.66
N THR A 280 22.78 3.85 20.63
CA THR A 280 23.28 5.18 20.31
C THR A 280 22.12 6.16 20.23
N ALA A 281 22.23 7.32 20.87
CA ALA A 281 21.25 8.38 20.75
C ALA A 281 21.95 9.74 20.55
N ASP A 282 21.46 10.53 19.60
CA ASP A 282 21.79 11.95 19.47
C ASP A 282 20.52 12.77 19.72
N LEU A 283 20.63 13.82 20.54
CA LEU A 283 19.49 14.66 20.91
C LEU A 283 19.88 16.12 20.78
N HIS A 284 19.13 16.85 19.96
CA HIS A 284 19.25 18.27 19.75
C HIS A 284 17.92 18.96 20.05
N ASP A 285 17.94 19.99 20.91
CA ASP A 285 16.77 20.86 21.18
C ASP A 285 15.48 20.16 21.64
N SER A 286 15.62 19.01 22.29
CA SER A 286 14.49 18.26 22.85
C SER A 286 14.10 18.74 24.26
N SER A 287 12.79 18.89 24.53
CA SER A 287 12.30 19.44 25.81
C SER A 287 12.24 18.41 26.94
N GLN A 288 11.78 17.19 26.66
CA GLN A 288 11.70 16.10 27.63
C GLN A 288 12.04 14.76 26.96
N THR A 289 13.09 14.11 27.43
CA THR A 289 13.45 12.76 26.97
C THR A 289 13.62 11.82 28.15
N THR A 290 12.97 10.66 28.07
CA THR A 290 13.10 9.57 29.03
C THR A 290 13.55 8.32 28.28
N ALA A 291 14.56 7.65 28.81
CA ALA A 291 15.00 6.36 28.29
C ALA A 291 15.17 5.39 29.46
N ASP A 292 14.40 4.31 29.45
CA ASP A 292 14.55 3.20 30.38
C ASP A 292 15.32 2.08 29.67
N LEU A 293 16.44 1.67 30.28
CA LEU A 293 17.38 0.69 29.72
C LEU A 293 17.55 -0.46 30.70
N HIS A 294 17.11 -1.65 30.31
CA HIS A 294 17.24 -2.87 31.09
C HIS A 294 18.31 -3.79 30.48
N ASP A 295 19.30 -4.19 31.30
CA ASP A 295 20.33 -5.18 30.94
C ASP A 295 21.08 -4.91 29.61
N SER A 296 21.52 -3.66 29.43
CA SER A 296 22.30 -3.24 28.25
C SER A 296 23.80 -3.53 28.35
N SER A 297 24.43 -3.84 27.21
CA SER A 297 25.89 -4.06 27.14
C SER A 297 26.69 -2.78 26.87
N GLN A 298 26.22 -1.91 25.96
CA GLN A 298 26.89 -0.66 25.59
C GLN A 298 25.87 0.45 25.27
N VAL A 299 26.11 1.65 25.81
CA VAL A 299 25.25 2.83 25.62
C VAL A 299 26.12 4.05 25.34
N THR A 300 25.80 4.79 24.27
CA THR A 300 26.37 6.10 23.93
C THR A 300 25.24 7.09 23.73
N ALA A 301 25.35 8.27 24.33
CA ALA A 301 24.37 9.34 24.16
C ALA A 301 25.09 10.69 24.05
N ASP A 302 24.80 11.44 22.99
CA ASP A 302 25.23 12.82 22.81
C ASP A 302 24.01 13.74 22.99
N LEU A 303 24.18 14.79 23.81
CA LEU A 303 23.12 15.72 24.17
C LEU A 303 23.56 17.14 23.84
N HIS A 304 22.82 17.84 22.98
CA HIS A 304 23.05 19.23 22.62
C HIS A 304 21.78 20.06 22.90
N GLU A 305 21.68 20.60 24.11
CA GLU A 305 20.62 21.53 24.48
C GLU A 305 20.97 22.96 23.99
N SER A 306 20.16 23.58 23.13
CA SER A 306 20.22 25.03 22.96
C SER A 306 19.60 25.70 24.18
N SER A 307 20.48 26.20 25.05
CA SER A 307 20.10 26.98 26.21
C SER A 307 19.36 28.26 25.80
N HIS A 308 18.03 28.26 25.82
CA HIS A 308 17.23 29.47 25.65
C HIS A 308 16.56 29.86 26.97
N SER A 309 17.06 30.99 27.50
CA SER A 309 16.69 31.69 28.75
C SER A 309 15.30 32.32 28.72
#